data_AF-A0A0B7BHE4-F1
#
_entry.id   AF-A0A0B7BHE4-F1
#
_cell.length_a   1.000
_cell.length_b   1.000
_cell.length_c   1.000
_cell.angle_alpha   90.00
_cell.angle_beta   90.00
_cell.angle_gamma   90.00
#
_symmetry.space_group_name_H-M   'P 1'
#
loop_
_entity.id
_entity.type
_entity.pdbx_description
1 polymer ?
#
loop_
_entity_poly.entity_id
_entity_poly.type
_entity_poly.pdbx_seq_one_letter_code
_entity_poly.pdbx_strand_id
1 'polypeptide(L)'
;PFFLGCCSTISDMKSFTRYSMALVTFCVLVGQISAGDFKSDFLNTFNGVFTNKEQLTHVAPNSTTAINVKVTFVPVKVSKLRGSVIYVELLVNEQVIDRDLWSVSFNRDQVVSIRIYKITSTAKSGDFDRDAVLGALKSKDLHSNKDCVGTFVQLPNGWFLGGLPKCSDDAIGKYPMYLGIATCSGILFNYPPITTESTPTIPVAVTREGERYPVPGIPASYSNPCDSKNQ
;
A
#
# COMPACT_ATOMS: atom_id res chain seq x y z
N PRO A 1 -60.29 -19.53 -39.78
CA PRO A 1 -59.56 -18.75 -38.75
C PRO A 1 -58.06 -18.68 -39.06
N PHE A 2 -57.68 -17.55 -39.68
CA PHE A 2 -56.38 -16.87 -39.71
C PHE A 2 -55.05 -17.64 -39.81
N PHE A 3 -54.41 -17.43 -40.97
CA PHE A 3 -52.98 -17.32 -41.18
C PHE A 3 -52.30 -16.29 -40.25
N LEU A 4 -51.05 -16.57 -39.84
CA LEU A 4 -49.87 -15.70 -39.61
C LEU A 4 -48.83 -16.59 -38.90
N GLY A 5 -47.65 -16.94 -39.42
CA GLY A 5 -46.75 -16.18 -40.28
C GLY A 5 -45.89 -15.24 -39.43
N CYS A 6 -44.67 -15.67 -39.07
CA CYS A 6 -43.53 -14.77 -38.88
C CYS A 6 -42.22 -15.57 -38.98
N CYS A 7 -41.62 -15.49 -40.17
CA CYS A 7 -40.25 -15.83 -40.47
C CYS A 7 -39.31 -15.06 -39.53
N SER A 8 -38.52 -15.76 -38.71
CA SER A 8 -37.32 -15.18 -38.11
C SER A 8 -36.30 -14.98 -39.24
N THR A 9 -36.23 -13.74 -39.73
CA THR A 9 -35.27 -13.39 -40.77
C THR A 9 -33.85 -13.47 -40.21
N ILE A 10 -32.90 -13.92 -41.02
CA ILE A 10 -31.44 -13.92 -40.73
C ILE A 10 -30.94 -12.52 -40.25
N SER A 11 -31.72 -11.46 -40.52
CA SER A 11 -31.51 -10.11 -40.01
C SER A 11 -31.60 -10.01 -38.47
N ASP A 12 -32.52 -10.73 -37.83
CA ASP A 12 -32.69 -10.69 -36.36
C ASP A 12 -31.56 -11.39 -35.63
N MET A 13 -31.02 -12.49 -36.18
CA MET A 13 -29.82 -13.14 -35.64
C MET A 13 -28.59 -12.21 -35.72
N LYS A 14 -28.39 -11.51 -36.84
CA LYS A 14 -27.29 -10.54 -36.96
C LYS A 14 -27.43 -9.35 -36.01
N SER A 15 -28.66 -8.91 -35.77
CA SER A 15 -28.99 -7.88 -34.78
C SER A 15 -28.62 -8.36 -33.37
N PHE A 16 -29.10 -9.54 -32.97
CA PHE A 16 -28.82 -10.12 -31.65
C PHE A 16 -27.32 -10.35 -31.41
N THR A 17 -26.57 -10.85 -32.40
CA THR A 17 -25.11 -11.03 -32.27
C THR A 17 -24.36 -9.70 -32.15
N ARG A 18 -24.80 -8.65 -32.85
CA ARG A 18 -24.18 -7.31 -32.76
C ARG A 18 -24.46 -6.65 -31.41
N TYR A 19 -25.69 -6.72 -30.91
CA TYR A 19 -26.04 -6.16 -29.60
C TYR A 19 -25.40 -6.94 -28.46
N SER A 20 -25.29 -8.26 -28.55
CA SER A 20 -24.59 -9.07 -27.54
C SER A 20 -23.07 -8.86 -27.56
N MET A 21 -22.43 -8.73 -28.72
CA MET A 21 -21.01 -8.32 -28.79
C MET A 21 -20.80 -6.91 -28.23
N ALA A 22 -21.69 -5.96 -28.53
CA ALA A 22 -21.61 -4.61 -27.98
C ALA A 22 -21.79 -4.61 -26.46
N LEU A 23 -22.70 -5.43 -25.92
CA LEU A 23 -22.90 -5.58 -24.48
C LEU A 23 -21.68 -6.24 -23.81
N VAL A 24 -21.12 -7.31 -24.39
CA VAL A 24 -19.90 -7.94 -23.86
C VAL A 24 -18.72 -6.99 -23.94
N THR A 25 -18.55 -6.26 -25.04
CA THR A 25 -17.48 -5.25 -25.18
C THR A 25 -17.68 -4.12 -24.19
N PHE A 26 -18.91 -3.65 -23.97
CA PHE A 26 -19.23 -2.66 -22.95
C PHE A 26 -18.97 -3.19 -21.54
N CYS A 27 -19.33 -4.44 -21.23
CA CYS A 27 -19.04 -5.08 -19.95
C CYS A 27 -17.53 -5.32 -19.75
N VAL A 28 -16.77 -5.63 -20.80
CA VAL A 28 -15.31 -5.78 -20.73
C VAL A 28 -14.63 -4.41 -20.59
N LEU A 29 -15.09 -3.39 -21.30
CA LEU A 29 -14.56 -2.02 -21.18
C LEU A 29 -14.91 -1.42 -19.81
N VAL A 30 -16.14 -1.58 -19.32
CA VAL A 30 -16.55 -1.17 -17.97
C VAL A 30 -15.86 -2.01 -16.90
N GLY A 31 -15.65 -3.31 -17.13
CA GLY A 31 -14.89 -4.19 -16.25
C GLY A 31 -13.40 -3.82 -16.17
N GLN A 32 -12.79 -3.39 -17.28
CA GLN A 32 -11.43 -2.87 -17.31
C GLN A 32 -11.30 -1.46 -16.70
N ILE A 33 -12.36 -0.65 -16.73
CA ILE A 33 -12.44 0.63 -16.01
C ILE A 33 -12.69 0.40 -14.50
N SER A 34 -13.33 -0.72 -14.14
CA SER A 34 -13.63 -1.11 -12.76
C SER A 34 -12.49 -1.83 -12.05
N ALA A 35 -11.48 -2.32 -12.76
CA ALA A 35 -10.21 -2.68 -12.15
C ALA A 35 -9.49 -1.36 -11.87
N GLY A 36 -9.56 -0.89 -10.62
CA GLY A 36 -8.81 0.28 -10.17
C GLY A 36 -7.36 0.23 -10.62
N ASP A 37 -6.74 1.38 -10.83
CA ASP A 37 -5.32 1.43 -11.15
C ASP A 37 -4.54 0.86 -9.95
N PHE A 38 -4.17 -0.43 -10.03
CA PHE A 38 -3.47 -1.21 -9.01
C PHE A 38 -2.30 -0.43 -8.36
N LYS A 39 -1.57 0.34 -9.17
CA LYS A 39 -0.51 1.21 -8.68
C LYS A 39 -1.05 2.31 -7.77
N SER A 40 -2.05 3.04 -8.24
CA SER A 40 -2.68 4.12 -7.48
C SER A 40 -3.41 3.58 -6.25
N ASP A 41 -4.03 2.40 -6.32
CA ASP A 41 -4.70 1.75 -5.19
C ASP A 41 -3.70 1.40 -4.08
N PHE A 42 -2.54 0.84 -4.44
CA PHE A 42 -1.48 0.57 -3.47
C PHE A 42 -1.00 1.86 -2.79
N LEU A 43 -0.72 2.90 -3.58
CA LEU A 43 -0.23 4.17 -3.03
C LEU A 43 -1.26 4.80 -2.11
N ASN A 44 -2.54 4.79 -2.45
CA ASN A 44 -3.59 5.36 -1.62
C ASN A 44 -3.92 4.54 -0.37
N THR A 45 -3.76 3.22 -0.44
CA THR A 45 -3.94 2.32 0.71
C THR A 45 -2.94 2.64 1.81
N PHE A 46 -1.66 2.77 1.44
CA PHE A 46 -0.62 3.07 2.42
C PHE A 46 -0.53 4.55 2.78
N ASN A 47 -1.12 5.47 2.02
CA ASN A 47 -0.94 6.91 2.22
C ASN A 47 -1.66 7.45 3.48
N GLY A 48 -0.88 8.01 4.41
CA GLY A 48 -1.37 8.72 5.57
C GLY A 48 -0.55 8.48 6.82
N VAL A 49 -1.10 8.96 7.94
CA VAL A 49 -0.59 8.68 9.29
C VAL A 49 -1.44 7.56 9.88
N PHE A 50 -0.82 6.54 10.45
CA PHE A 50 -1.50 5.40 11.07
C PHE A 50 -1.05 5.27 12.52
N THR A 51 -1.97 5.02 13.44
CA THR A 51 -1.68 4.85 14.88
C THR A 51 -2.43 3.64 15.44
N ASN A 52 -1.90 3.03 16.51
CA ASN A 52 -2.61 1.96 17.21
C ASN A 52 -3.38 2.45 18.44
N LYS A 53 -3.81 3.72 18.49
CA LYS A 53 -4.52 4.29 19.66
C LYS A 53 -5.75 3.49 20.04
N GLU A 54 -6.52 3.03 19.06
CA GLU A 54 -7.70 2.19 19.28
C GLU A 54 -7.33 0.83 19.91
N GLN A 55 -6.25 0.19 19.45
CA GLN A 55 -5.79 -1.05 20.07
C GLN A 55 -5.40 -0.82 21.54
N LEU A 56 -4.79 0.33 21.86
CA LEU A 56 -4.35 0.67 23.22
C LEU A 56 -5.50 0.85 24.22
N THR A 57 -6.69 1.28 23.79
CA THR A 57 -7.85 1.43 24.69
C THR A 57 -8.43 0.08 25.13
N HIS A 58 -8.12 -0.98 24.40
CA HIS A 58 -8.59 -2.34 24.67
C HIS A 58 -7.53 -3.24 25.34
N VAL A 59 -6.38 -2.68 25.73
CA VAL A 59 -5.35 -3.41 26.46
C VAL A 59 -5.75 -3.56 27.93
N ALA A 60 -5.66 -4.79 28.46
CA ALA A 60 -5.96 -5.05 29.87
C ALA A 60 -5.03 -4.22 30.80
N PRO A 61 -5.52 -3.68 31.92
CA PRO A 61 -4.79 -2.75 32.80
C PRO A 61 -3.42 -3.23 33.32
N ASN A 62 -3.14 -4.54 33.27
CA ASN A 62 -1.91 -5.17 33.76
C ASN A 62 -1.08 -5.84 32.64
N SER A 63 -1.40 -5.61 31.36
CA SER A 63 -0.60 -6.13 30.25
C SER A 63 0.60 -5.22 30.02
N THR A 64 1.81 -5.74 30.22
CA THR A 64 3.12 -5.09 29.99
C THR A 64 3.43 -4.80 28.51
N THR A 65 2.45 -4.89 27.61
CA THR A 65 2.67 -4.98 26.15
C THR A 65 2.12 -3.81 25.34
N ALA A 66 1.64 -2.75 26.01
CA ALA A 66 1.10 -1.57 25.34
C ALA A 66 2.22 -0.74 24.68
N ILE A 67 2.60 -1.10 23.46
CA ILE A 67 3.55 -0.33 22.65
C ILE A 67 2.75 0.68 21.83
N ASN A 68 3.02 1.97 21.97
CA ASN A 68 2.44 2.99 21.09
C ASN A 68 3.20 2.99 19.76
N VAL A 69 2.48 2.77 18.67
CA VAL A 69 3.04 2.72 17.31
C VAL A 69 2.37 3.80 16.46
N LYS A 70 3.20 4.60 15.81
CA LYS A 70 2.77 5.53 14.76
C LYS A 70 3.61 5.29 13.52
N VAL A 71 2.95 5.06 12.39
CA VAL A 71 3.62 4.90 11.09
C VAL A 71 3.10 5.98 10.14
N THR A 72 4.01 6.71 9.54
CA THR A 72 3.68 7.73 8.54
C THR A 72 4.18 7.28 7.19
N PHE A 73 3.28 7.26 6.21
CA PHE A 73 3.56 6.91 4.82
C PHE A 73 3.18 8.08 3.93
N VAL A 74 4.16 8.60 3.20
CA VAL A 74 3.96 9.76 2.33
C VAL A 74 4.45 9.41 0.93
N PRO A 75 3.55 9.31 -0.06
CA PRO A 75 3.96 9.23 -1.45
C PRO A 75 4.72 10.50 -1.84
N VAL A 76 5.96 10.34 -2.31
CA VAL A 76 6.88 11.46 -2.59
C VAL A 76 7.51 11.33 -3.96
N LYS A 77 7.98 12.46 -4.50
CA LYS A 77 8.78 12.50 -5.72
C LYS A 77 10.25 12.69 -5.36
N VAL A 78 11.07 11.69 -5.60
CA VAL A 78 12.52 11.75 -5.37
C VAL A 78 13.21 11.72 -6.73
N SER A 79 13.86 12.82 -7.12
CA SER A 79 14.44 12.99 -8.48
C SER A 79 15.44 11.91 -8.89
N LYS A 80 16.09 11.26 -7.91
CA LYS A 80 17.11 10.23 -8.11
C LYS A 80 16.55 8.82 -8.20
N LEU A 81 15.31 8.59 -7.77
CA LEU A 81 14.63 7.30 -7.86
C LEU A 81 13.58 7.38 -8.98
N ARG A 82 13.58 6.39 -9.87
CA ARG A 82 12.54 6.28 -10.89
C ARG A 82 11.32 5.56 -10.32
N GLY A 83 10.13 5.95 -10.76
CA GLY A 83 8.88 5.30 -10.38
C GLY A 83 8.24 5.89 -9.13
N SER A 84 7.41 5.09 -8.47
CA SER A 84 6.72 5.48 -7.25
C SER A 84 7.61 5.32 -6.04
N VAL A 85 7.62 6.34 -5.18
CA VAL A 85 8.40 6.32 -3.94
C VAL A 85 7.48 6.69 -2.78
N ILE A 86 7.60 5.97 -1.67
CA ILE A 86 6.93 6.28 -0.41
C ILE A 86 8.01 6.57 0.64
N TYR A 87 7.95 7.74 1.27
CA TYR A 87 8.69 8.01 2.49
C TYR A 87 7.96 7.36 3.66
N VAL A 88 8.70 6.64 4.49
CA VAL A 88 8.18 5.93 5.65
C VAL A 88 8.89 6.39 6.90
N GLU A 89 8.13 6.70 7.94
CA GLU A 89 8.64 7.00 9.27
C GLU A 89 7.89 6.17 10.31
N LEU A 90 8.63 5.39 11.10
CA LEU A 90 8.10 4.56 12.18
C LEU A 90 8.51 5.15 13.52
N LEU A 91 7.52 5.49 14.34
CA LEU A 91 7.69 5.87 15.74
C LEU A 91 7.17 4.76 16.64
N VAL A 92 7.95 4.43 17.66
CA VAL A 92 7.58 3.53 18.75
C VAL A 92 7.75 4.28 20.05
N ASN A 93 6.69 4.39 20.85
CA ASN A 93 6.66 5.18 22.09
C ASN A 93 7.22 6.59 21.89
N GLU A 94 6.76 7.24 20.80
CA GLU A 94 7.16 8.61 20.39
C GLU A 94 8.64 8.76 19.97
N GLN A 95 9.41 7.68 19.94
CA GLN A 95 10.79 7.68 19.44
C GLN A 95 10.81 7.19 18.00
N VAL A 96 11.52 7.93 17.14
CA VAL A 96 11.76 7.51 15.75
C VAL A 96 12.70 6.30 15.76
N ILE A 97 12.21 5.18 15.25
CA ILE A 97 12.97 3.93 15.13
C ILE A 97 13.54 3.79 13.71
N ASP A 98 12.73 4.07 12.69
CA ASP A 98 13.13 3.93 11.29
C ASP A 98 12.63 5.08 10.42
N ARG A 99 13.45 5.42 9.41
CA ARG A 99 13.14 6.36 8.32
C ARG A 99 13.67 5.81 7.01
N ASP A 100 12.75 5.51 6.10
CA ASP A 100 13.07 4.82 4.86
C ASP A 100 12.45 5.50 3.64
N LEU A 101 13.05 5.24 2.48
CA LEU A 101 12.42 5.39 1.18
C LEU A 101 12.10 4.03 0.59
N TRP A 102 10.84 3.81 0.28
CA TRP A 102 10.36 2.62 -0.40
C TRP A 102 10.22 2.95 -1.88
N SER A 103 11.12 2.41 -2.70
CA SER A 103 10.95 2.42 -4.15
C SER A 103 10.05 1.26 -4.55
N VAL A 104 8.89 1.62 -5.09
CA VAL A 104 7.80 0.68 -5.35
C VAL A 104 7.73 0.38 -6.84
N SER A 105 7.73 -0.91 -7.15
CA SER A 105 7.58 -1.44 -8.50
C SER A 105 6.40 -2.40 -8.56
N PHE A 106 5.74 -2.43 -9.72
CA PHE A 106 4.50 -3.15 -9.95
C PHE A 106 4.70 -4.06 -11.15
N ASN A 107 4.35 -5.35 -11.01
CA ASN A 107 4.40 -6.29 -12.13
C ASN A 107 2.99 -6.55 -12.70
N ARG A 108 2.92 -7.37 -13.76
CA ARG A 108 1.66 -7.71 -14.44
C ARG A 108 0.77 -8.67 -13.63
N ASP A 109 1.35 -9.37 -12.66
CA ASP A 109 0.67 -10.36 -11.83
C ASP A 109 0.12 -9.73 -10.54
N GLN A 110 -0.06 -8.41 -10.52
CA GLN A 110 -0.53 -7.64 -9.36
C GLN A 110 0.33 -7.86 -8.11
N VAL A 111 1.62 -8.07 -8.31
CA VAL A 111 2.63 -8.10 -7.25
C VAL A 111 3.35 -6.76 -7.19
N VAL A 112 3.42 -6.24 -5.98
CA VAL A 112 4.18 -5.05 -5.61
C VAL A 112 5.51 -5.52 -5.04
N SER A 113 6.62 -5.04 -5.59
CA SER A 113 7.97 -5.25 -5.06
C SER A 113 8.53 -3.93 -4.54
N ILE A 114 9.02 -3.95 -3.30
CA ILE A 114 9.46 -2.77 -2.56
C ILE A 114 10.94 -2.91 -2.24
N ARG A 115 11.74 -1.99 -2.78
CA ARG A 115 13.14 -1.85 -2.41
C ARG A 115 13.29 -0.74 -1.38
N ILE A 116 13.88 -1.07 -0.24
CA ILE A 116 14.02 -0.18 0.91
C ILE A 116 15.39 0.51 0.86
N TYR A 117 15.40 1.84 0.93
CA TYR A 117 16.60 2.66 1.06
C TYR A 117 16.56 3.37 2.40
N LYS A 118 17.57 3.13 3.24
CA LYS A 118 17.64 3.78 4.55
C LYS A 118 18.02 5.25 4.40
N ILE A 119 17.33 6.12 5.13
CA ILE A 119 17.72 7.53 5.25
C ILE A 119 18.60 7.65 6.50
N THR A 120 19.91 7.80 6.30
CA THR A 120 20.82 8.17 7.37
C THR A 120 20.74 9.68 7.59
N SER A 121 20.13 10.12 8.69
CA SER A 121 20.14 11.51 9.11
C SER A 121 20.65 11.64 10.54
N THR A 122 21.49 12.65 10.78
CA THR A 122 21.95 13.03 12.13
C THR A 122 20.96 13.96 12.84
N ALA A 123 19.86 14.37 12.17
CA ALA A 123 18.87 15.26 12.74
C ALA A 123 18.04 14.55 13.82
N LYS A 124 17.88 15.20 14.97
CA LYS A 124 16.98 14.73 16.03
C LYS A 124 15.53 14.74 15.54
N SER A 125 14.66 13.94 16.16
CA SER A 125 13.26 13.74 15.74
C SER A 125 12.48 15.03 15.49
N GLY A 126 12.75 16.12 16.24
CA GLY A 126 12.06 17.41 16.11
C GLY A 126 12.63 18.37 15.05
N ASP A 127 13.85 18.13 14.57
CA ASP A 127 14.55 18.99 13.61
C ASP A 127 14.56 18.40 12.20
N PHE A 128 13.87 17.27 11.98
CA PHE A 128 13.88 16.57 10.70
C PHE A 128 12.91 17.21 9.71
N ASP A 129 13.45 18.03 8.81
CA ASP A 129 12.74 18.49 7.62
C ASP A 129 12.84 17.44 6.51
N ARG A 130 11.76 16.66 6.34
CA ARG A 130 11.65 15.64 5.29
C ARG A 130 11.94 16.22 3.92
N ASP A 131 11.33 17.34 3.55
CA ASP A 131 11.38 17.84 2.18
C ASP A 131 12.77 18.38 1.85
N ALA A 132 13.42 19.06 2.80
CA ALA A 132 14.83 19.47 2.67
C ALA A 132 15.77 18.25 2.54
N VAL A 133 15.60 17.22 3.37
CA VAL A 133 16.40 15.99 3.31
C VAL A 133 16.23 15.29 1.97
N LEU A 134 14.99 15.07 1.53
CA LEU A 134 14.70 14.41 0.25
C LEU A 134 15.23 15.21 -0.95
N GLY A 135 15.18 16.55 -0.89
CA GLY A 135 15.74 17.43 -1.90
C GLY A 135 17.28 17.39 -1.98
N ALA A 136 17.95 17.10 -0.87
CA ALA A 136 19.42 17.06 -0.78
C ALA A 136 20.03 15.69 -1.14
N LEU A 137 19.22 14.63 -1.29
CA LEU A 137 19.70 13.27 -1.56
C LEU A 137 20.53 13.19 -2.85
N LYS A 138 21.73 12.63 -2.73
CA LYS A 138 22.60 12.28 -3.86
C LYS A 138 22.46 10.80 -4.15
N SER A 139 22.81 10.39 -5.38
CA SER A 139 22.76 8.96 -5.77
C SER A 139 23.60 8.07 -4.86
N LYS A 140 24.71 8.60 -4.33
CA LYS A 140 25.57 7.88 -3.38
C LYS A 140 24.93 7.67 -2.00
N ASP A 141 23.90 8.45 -1.64
CA ASP A 141 23.24 8.34 -0.34
C ASP A 141 22.13 7.27 -0.37
N LEU A 142 21.82 6.74 -1.56
CA LEU A 142 20.79 5.73 -1.79
C LEU A 142 21.40 4.32 -1.74
N HIS A 143 21.56 3.80 -0.54
CA HIS A 143 22.00 2.43 -0.31
C HIS A 143 20.80 1.53 -0.01
N SER A 144 20.67 0.45 -0.78
CA SER A 144 19.69 -0.62 -0.55
C SER A 144 20.40 -1.96 -0.64
N ASN A 145 20.00 -2.91 0.22
CA ASN A 145 20.43 -4.29 0.07
C ASN A 145 19.59 -4.94 -1.05
N LYS A 146 20.25 -5.56 -2.03
CA LYS A 146 19.58 -6.16 -3.19
C LYS A 146 18.68 -7.34 -2.80
N ASP A 147 19.03 -8.02 -1.71
CA ASP A 147 18.33 -9.22 -1.24
C ASP A 147 17.26 -8.87 -0.19
N CYS A 148 17.15 -7.60 0.21
CA CYS A 148 16.15 -7.11 1.15
C CYS A 148 15.01 -6.41 0.41
N VAL A 149 14.07 -7.20 -0.10
CA VAL A 149 12.92 -6.73 -0.90
C VAL A 149 11.61 -7.11 -0.24
N GLY A 150 10.76 -6.12 0.02
CA GLY A 150 9.38 -6.33 0.46
C GLY A 150 8.46 -6.71 -0.69
N THR A 151 7.43 -7.49 -0.40
CA THR A 151 6.49 -7.96 -1.43
C THR A 151 5.05 -7.89 -0.92
N PHE A 152 4.15 -7.36 -1.74
CA PHE A 152 2.71 -7.39 -1.50
C PHE A 152 1.96 -7.89 -2.72
N VAL A 153 0.80 -8.51 -2.51
CA VAL A 153 -0.14 -8.93 -3.55
C VAL A 153 -1.49 -8.32 -3.25
N GLN A 154 -2.16 -7.81 -4.28
CA GLN A 154 -3.55 -7.35 -4.14
C GLN A 154 -4.49 -8.55 -4.12
N LEU A 155 -5.34 -8.61 -3.11
CA LEU A 155 -6.42 -9.57 -2.99
C LEU A 155 -7.65 -9.11 -3.78
N PRO A 156 -8.57 -10.01 -4.16
CA PRO A 156 -9.75 -9.64 -4.94
C PRO A 156 -10.66 -8.57 -4.31
N ASN A 157 -10.60 -8.40 -2.99
CA ASN A 157 -11.34 -7.37 -2.25
C ASN A 157 -10.58 -6.02 -2.19
N GLY A 158 -9.49 -5.86 -2.94
CA GLY A 158 -8.68 -4.65 -3.00
C GLY A 158 -7.68 -4.48 -1.86
N TRP A 159 -7.61 -5.43 -0.91
CA TRP A 159 -6.65 -5.39 0.19
C TRP A 159 -5.27 -5.83 -0.28
N PHE A 160 -4.23 -5.42 0.43
CA PHE A 160 -2.85 -5.82 0.11
C PHE A 160 -2.30 -6.72 1.20
N LEU A 161 -1.99 -7.96 0.85
CA LEU A 161 -1.35 -8.94 1.74
C LEU A 161 0.12 -9.05 1.38
N GLY A 162 1.00 -8.99 2.37
CA GLY A 162 2.43 -9.09 2.07
C GLY A 162 3.32 -8.96 3.28
N GLY A 163 4.57 -8.63 3.00
CA GLY A 163 5.54 -8.40 4.03
C GLY A 163 6.73 -7.55 3.61
N LEU A 164 7.35 -6.99 4.64
CA LEU A 164 8.55 -6.16 4.52
C LEU A 164 9.66 -6.77 5.36
N PRO A 165 10.83 -7.03 4.77
CA PRO A 165 11.99 -7.46 5.52
C PRO A 165 12.57 -6.31 6.34
N LYS A 166 12.98 -6.62 7.56
CA LYS A 166 13.78 -5.73 8.41
C LYS A 166 15.23 -5.79 7.95
N CYS A 167 15.60 -4.91 7.03
CA CYS A 167 16.92 -4.88 6.41
C CYS A 167 18.09 -4.53 7.35
N SER A 168 17.81 -4.18 8.61
CA SER A 168 18.82 -3.94 9.65
C SER A 168 19.48 -5.22 10.16
N ASP A 169 18.74 -6.32 10.14
CA ASP A 169 19.12 -7.55 10.85
C ASP A 169 19.65 -8.55 9.82
N ASP A 170 20.95 -8.47 9.51
CA ASP A 170 21.63 -9.34 8.53
C ASP A 170 22.10 -10.66 9.16
N ALA A 171 21.19 -11.35 9.84
CA ALA A 171 21.45 -12.70 10.31
C ALA A 171 21.33 -13.66 9.11
N ILE A 172 22.46 -13.92 8.42
CA ILE A 172 22.60 -15.02 7.45
C ILE A 172 21.63 -14.89 6.26
N GLY A 173 21.53 -13.70 5.65
CA GLY A 173 20.77 -13.49 4.42
C GLY A 173 19.26 -13.80 4.52
N LYS A 174 18.72 -13.96 5.74
CA LYS A 174 17.30 -14.15 6.02
C LYS A 174 16.83 -13.00 6.91
N TYR A 175 16.25 -12.00 6.28
CA TYR A 175 15.71 -10.86 7.02
C TYR A 175 14.44 -11.26 7.77
N PRO A 176 14.32 -10.92 9.06
CA PRO A 176 13.04 -10.99 9.75
C PRO A 176 11.98 -10.21 8.97
N MET A 177 10.80 -10.77 8.73
CA MET A 177 9.74 -10.09 7.96
C MET A 177 8.60 -9.60 8.86
N TYR A 178 8.24 -8.33 8.69
CA TYR A 178 6.92 -7.84 9.06
C TYR A 178 5.92 -8.43 8.08
N LEU A 179 4.97 -9.22 8.57
CA LEU A 179 3.92 -9.82 7.74
C LEU A 179 2.59 -9.19 8.12
N GLY A 180 1.82 -8.76 7.12
CA GLY A 180 0.59 -8.04 7.40
C GLY A 180 -0.34 -7.87 6.21
N ILE A 181 -1.50 -7.33 6.53
CA ILE A 181 -2.53 -6.96 5.58
C ILE A 181 -2.85 -5.48 5.73
N ALA A 182 -2.91 -4.78 4.59
CA ALA A 182 -3.23 -3.37 4.51
C ALA A 182 -4.57 -3.17 3.81
N THR A 183 -5.41 -2.33 4.41
CA THR A 183 -6.69 -1.87 3.89
C THR A 183 -6.68 -0.35 3.82
N CYS A 184 -7.71 0.23 3.21
CA CYS A 184 -7.87 1.68 3.11
C CYS A 184 -7.98 2.43 4.46
N SER A 185 -8.38 1.73 5.53
CA SER A 185 -8.62 2.28 6.86
C SER A 185 -7.56 1.89 7.88
N GLY A 186 -6.82 0.79 7.66
CA GLY A 186 -5.84 0.33 8.63
C GLY A 186 -4.90 -0.75 8.11
N ILE A 187 -3.89 -1.04 8.92
CA ILE A 187 -2.88 -2.04 8.66
C ILE A 187 -2.78 -2.94 9.88
N LEU A 188 -2.85 -4.25 9.67
CA LEU A 188 -2.60 -5.26 10.68
C LEU A 188 -1.31 -5.97 10.34
N PHE A 189 -0.32 -5.95 11.24
CA PHE A 189 0.96 -6.60 10.99
C PHE A 189 1.55 -7.25 12.25
N ASN A 190 2.33 -8.30 12.01
CA ASN A 190 3.13 -8.97 13.03
C ASN A 190 4.56 -8.43 13.00
N TYR A 191 5.13 -8.21 14.19
CA TYR A 191 6.57 -8.02 14.29
C TYR A 191 7.27 -9.33 13.99
N PRO A 192 8.39 -9.31 13.26
CA PRO A 192 9.14 -10.53 13.05
C PRO A 192 9.66 -11.10 14.38
N PRO A 193 9.67 -12.43 14.53
CA PRO A 193 10.07 -13.09 15.77
C PRO A 193 11.61 -13.13 15.91
N ILE A 194 12.31 -11.99 15.94
CA ILE A 194 13.77 -11.97 16.15
C ILE A 194 14.22 -10.77 17.01
N THR A 195 14.65 -11.13 18.24
CA THR A 195 15.59 -10.51 19.21
C THR A 195 15.31 -9.12 19.78
N THR A 196 14.36 -9.04 20.71
CA THR A 196 14.52 -8.64 22.13
C THR A 196 13.23 -9.04 22.86
N GLU A 197 13.26 -9.20 24.19
CA GLU A 197 12.14 -9.67 25.05
C GLU A 197 10.84 -8.83 24.98
N SER A 198 10.77 -7.81 24.12
CA SER A 198 9.65 -6.87 23.97
C SER A 198 8.87 -7.01 22.66
N THR A 199 9.04 -8.11 21.91
CA THR A 199 8.25 -8.32 20.68
C THR A 199 6.79 -8.59 21.06
N PRO A 200 5.81 -7.79 20.62
CA PRO A 200 4.41 -8.06 20.93
C PRO A 200 3.99 -9.41 20.37
N THR A 201 3.48 -10.28 21.24
CA THR A 201 2.92 -11.59 20.83
C THR A 201 1.61 -11.43 20.04
N ILE A 202 1.00 -10.23 20.10
CA ILE A 202 -0.26 -9.88 19.45
C ILE A 202 0.05 -9.02 18.23
N PRO A 203 -0.60 -9.25 17.08
CA PRO A 203 -0.49 -8.37 15.93
C PRO A 203 -0.77 -6.90 16.32
N VAL A 204 -0.03 -5.98 15.71
CA VAL A 204 -0.28 -4.55 15.87
C VAL A 204 -1.27 -4.12 14.79
N ALA A 205 -2.38 -3.55 15.22
CA ALA A 205 -3.40 -2.95 14.39
C ALA A 205 -3.25 -1.43 14.46
N VAL A 206 -2.95 -0.81 13.32
CA VAL A 206 -2.90 0.65 13.19
C VAL A 206 -4.04 1.14 12.29
N THR A 207 -4.72 2.19 12.72
CA THR A 207 -5.83 2.84 12.00
C THR A 207 -5.35 4.18 11.45
N ARG A 208 -5.80 4.55 10.24
CA ARG A 208 -5.44 5.81 9.60
C ARG A 208 -6.07 6.99 10.34
N GLU A 209 -5.27 7.99 10.66
CA GLU A 209 -5.69 9.26 11.23
C GLU A 209 -5.59 10.38 10.20
N GLY A 210 -6.64 11.20 10.13
CA GLY A 210 -6.66 12.42 9.33
C GLY A 210 -6.69 12.22 7.82
N GLU A 211 -6.23 13.24 7.11
CA GLU A 211 -6.24 13.29 5.65
C GLU A 211 -5.05 12.56 5.02
N ARG A 212 -5.17 12.29 3.73
CA ARG A 212 -4.11 11.70 2.91
C ARG A 212 -3.19 12.79 2.38
N TYR A 213 -1.94 12.44 2.12
CA TYR A 213 -1.02 13.32 1.41
C TYR A 213 -1.33 13.33 -0.09
N PRO A 214 -0.97 14.38 -0.84
CA PRO A 214 -1.07 14.35 -2.29
C PRO A 214 -0.23 13.21 -2.88
N VAL A 215 -0.80 12.40 -3.78
CA VAL A 215 -0.06 11.32 -4.43
C VAL A 215 0.50 11.80 -5.78
N PRO A 216 1.83 11.80 -5.97
CA PRO A 216 2.42 12.28 -7.22
C PRO A 216 2.02 11.43 -8.43
N GLY A 217 1.53 12.10 -9.48
CA GLY A 217 1.25 11.47 -10.77
C GLY A 217 -0.04 10.67 -10.84
N ILE A 218 -0.97 10.86 -9.90
CA ILE A 218 -2.34 10.34 -10.03
C ILE A 218 -3.14 11.21 -11.03
N PRO A 219 -3.79 10.62 -12.05
CA PRO A 219 -4.66 11.35 -12.96
C PRO A 219 -5.88 11.95 -12.25
N ALA A 220 -6.37 13.11 -12.71
CA ALA A 220 -7.57 13.74 -12.16
C ALA A 220 -8.85 12.88 -12.26
N SER A 221 -8.85 11.89 -13.15
CA SER A 221 -9.97 10.95 -13.35
C SER A 221 -9.93 9.73 -12.43
N TYR A 222 -8.90 9.58 -11.59
CA TYR A 222 -8.78 8.44 -10.70
C TYR A 222 -9.80 8.54 -9.56
N SER A 223 -10.61 7.49 -9.40
CA SER A 223 -11.51 7.32 -8.26
C SER A 223 -10.80 6.51 -7.20
N ASN A 224 -10.52 7.11 -6.05
CA ASN A 224 -9.82 6.44 -4.97
C ASN A 224 -10.77 5.47 -4.24
N PRO A 225 -10.47 4.16 -4.20
CA PRO A 225 -11.29 3.19 -3.47
C PRO A 225 -11.27 3.46 -1.96
N CYS A 226 -10.28 4.23 -1.49
CA CYS A 226 -10.12 4.55 -0.08
C CYS A 226 -10.78 5.87 0.35
N ASP A 227 -11.49 6.57 -0.53
CA ASP A 227 -12.26 7.76 -0.15
C ASP A 227 -13.51 7.39 0.65
N SER A 228 -13.79 8.15 1.71
CA SER A 228 -14.87 7.91 2.67
C SER A 228 -16.28 7.95 2.08
N LYS A 229 -16.44 8.33 0.81
CA LYS A 229 -17.71 8.27 0.08
C LYS A 229 -17.97 6.89 -0.55
N ASN A 230 -16.97 6.01 -0.57
CA ASN A 230 -17.00 4.68 -1.17
C ASN A 230 -16.90 3.55 -0.13
N GLN A 231 -16.90 3.87 1.17
CA GLN A 231 -16.97 2.95 2.31
C GLN A 231 -18.28 3.16 3.07
#